data_AF-A0A3N5JGY6-F1
#
_entry.id   AF-A0A3N5JGY6-F1
#
_cell.length_a   1.000
_cell.length_b   1.000
_cell.length_c   1.000
_cell.angle_alpha   90.00
_cell.angle_beta   90.00
_cell.angle_gamma   90.00
#
_symmetry.space_group_name_H-M   'P 1'
#
loop_
_entity.id
_entity.type
_entity.pdbx_description
1 polymer ?
#
loop_
_entity_poly.entity_id
_entity_poly.type
_entity_poly.pdbx_seq_one_letter_code
_entity_poly.pdbx_strand_id
1 'polypeptide(L)'
;MTLLRRNIILFTSIFITLIIYFTWIYQPRLLTHNFQPAFYFDAHFLSRFLLYPGGLTDALSLFIFQFMESDGAGSLVLSATLTLTTVTIFAILQKQRLDKLPLLTSLIPTSLLLVLFGEYNTPLVIAIKFTLVLLLVNGFLRGKQWIRLLYLGLSPLLYVFLGGWFYLYFILLALVGNVIAQKSISAVLLPALFGILYLLSAVISSRFLYQIPLREAFFYLVPYEFYYGLIQFQPNMAFYGLCGSLPLLLLLQRFGAVIGQKWFKISLVHGTKSRRPIFDGILAAILLLMAMAATLKPEQKKKVQIDESASVGNWNKVLRETKKLKHYDRLVEFHTNRALYFRGCLLDSLFNYDHPAGVNGLFIDREMANQIALPASDLYFDLAHINAAQVMAYEYQSKLRYNPRIIKRLVLTHIINGQYAAAEKFLRILEK
;
A
#
# COMPACT_ATOMS: atom_id res chain seq x y z
N MET A 1 -6.63 -20.39 -22.99
CA MET A 1 -7.89 -20.45 -22.20
C MET A 1 -8.01 -21.71 -21.34
N THR A 2 -7.54 -22.87 -21.81
CA THR A 2 -7.62 -24.16 -21.10
C THR A 2 -6.83 -24.25 -19.78
N LEU A 3 -5.64 -23.64 -19.69
CA LEU A 3 -4.81 -23.70 -18.48
C LEU A 3 -5.25 -22.75 -17.35
N LEU A 4 -5.78 -21.57 -17.68
CA LEU A 4 -6.35 -20.68 -16.66
C LEU A 4 -7.55 -21.36 -15.98
N ARG A 5 -8.42 -22.00 -16.79
CA ARG A 5 -9.56 -22.78 -16.32
C ARG A 5 -9.14 -23.96 -15.43
N ARG A 6 -8.02 -24.61 -15.76
CA ARG A 6 -7.45 -25.72 -14.98
C ARG A 6 -6.94 -25.28 -13.60
N ASN A 7 -6.52 -24.02 -13.46
CA ASN A 7 -5.94 -23.50 -12.22
C ASN A 7 -6.94 -22.67 -11.40
N ILE A 8 -8.22 -22.59 -11.79
CA ILE A 8 -9.25 -21.86 -11.03
C ILE A 8 -9.29 -22.34 -9.59
N ILE A 9 -9.28 -23.65 -9.36
CA ILE A 9 -9.33 -24.24 -8.01
C ILE A 9 -8.15 -23.75 -7.15
N LEU A 10 -6.95 -23.63 -7.73
CA LEU A 10 -5.77 -23.15 -7.02
C LEU A 10 -5.87 -21.66 -6.71
N PHE A 11 -6.33 -20.82 -7.64
CA PHE A 11 -6.53 -19.39 -7.38
C PHE A 11 -7.64 -19.15 -6.35
N THR A 12 -8.72 -19.93 -6.40
CA THR A 12 -9.77 -19.91 -5.38
C THR A 12 -9.23 -20.33 -4.01
N SER A 13 -8.38 -21.37 -3.96
CA SER A 13 -7.72 -21.78 -2.73
C SER A 13 -6.80 -20.69 -2.17
N ILE A 14 -5.98 -20.04 -3.01
CA ILE A 14 -5.14 -18.90 -2.62
C ILE A 14 -6.00 -17.76 -2.07
N PHE A 15 -7.10 -17.42 -2.75
CA PHE A 15 -8.02 -16.37 -2.33
C PHE A 15 -8.64 -16.67 -0.96
N ILE A 16 -9.17 -17.88 -0.75
CA ILE A 16 -9.75 -18.31 0.54
C ILE A 16 -8.69 -18.29 1.64
N THR A 17 -7.48 -18.80 1.35
CA THR A 17 -6.36 -18.82 2.31
C THR A 17 -5.96 -17.40 2.73
N LEU A 18 -5.88 -16.48 1.78
CA LEU A 18 -5.62 -15.06 2.05
C LEU A 18 -6.74 -14.42 2.87
N ILE A 19 -8.02 -14.71 2.59
CA ILE A 19 -9.15 -14.17 3.37
C ILE A 19 -9.05 -14.61 4.84
N ILE A 20 -8.82 -15.90 5.07
CA ILE A 20 -8.71 -16.46 6.43
C ILE A 20 -7.52 -15.79 7.15
N TYR A 21 -6.37 -15.71 6.49
CA TYR A 21 -5.20 -15.06 7.05
C TYR A 21 -5.45 -13.59 7.37
N PHE A 22 -6.02 -12.81 6.45
CA PHE A 22 -6.25 -11.40 6.69
C PHE A 22 -7.27 -11.18 7.81
N THR A 23 -8.33 -11.98 7.87
CA THR A 23 -9.40 -11.79 8.86
C THR A 23 -8.91 -12.08 10.27
N TRP A 24 -8.20 -13.19 10.46
CA TRP A 24 -7.85 -13.70 11.79
C TRP A 24 -6.46 -13.29 12.25
N ILE A 25 -5.50 -13.15 11.33
CA ILE A 25 -4.09 -12.97 11.65
C ILE A 25 -3.62 -11.53 11.37
N TYR A 26 -3.95 -10.96 10.22
CA TYR A 26 -3.52 -9.58 9.89
C TYR A 26 -4.40 -8.52 10.58
N GLN A 27 -5.72 -8.60 10.42
CA GLN A 27 -6.70 -7.60 10.87
C GLN A 27 -6.56 -6.25 10.13
N PRO A 28 -7.13 -6.13 8.92
CA PRO A 28 -7.09 -4.92 8.08
C PRO A 28 -7.48 -3.62 8.79
N ARG A 29 -8.34 -3.68 9.82
CA ARG A 29 -8.76 -2.49 10.57
C ARG A 29 -7.58 -1.74 11.21
N LEU A 30 -6.51 -2.45 11.55
CA LEU A 30 -5.31 -1.85 12.14
C LEU A 30 -4.61 -0.94 11.11
N LEU A 31 -4.64 -1.33 9.83
CA LEU A 31 -4.14 -0.48 8.76
C LEU A 31 -4.99 0.79 8.64
N THR A 32 -6.34 0.68 8.70
CA THR A 32 -7.20 1.88 8.72
C THR A 32 -6.98 2.74 9.94
N HIS A 33 -6.71 2.15 11.10
CA HIS A 33 -6.44 2.90 12.31
C HIS A 33 -5.18 3.77 12.15
N ASN A 34 -4.13 3.22 11.55
CA ASN A 34 -2.88 3.95 11.33
C ASN A 34 -3.02 5.03 10.25
N PHE A 35 -3.74 4.73 9.16
CA PHE A 35 -3.88 5.62 8.01
C PHE A 35 -4.98 6.68 8.13
N GLN A 36 -6.05 6.39 8.89
CA GLN A 36 -7.24 7.23 9.05
C GLN A 36 -7.75 7.78 7.69
N PRO A 37 -7.97 6.91 6.69
CA PRO A 37 -8.37 7.33 5.36
C PRO A 37 -9.73 8.01 5.40
N ALA A 38 -9.91 9.05 4.59
CA ALA A 38 -11.20 9.69 4.39
C ALA A 38 -11.46 9.85 2.89
N PHE A 39 -12.69 9.58 2.48
CA PHE A 39 -13.16 9.75 1.13
C PHE A 39 -14.58 10.33 1.13
N TYR A 40 -14.78 11.39 0.36
CA TYR A 40 -16.06 12.07 0.23
C TYR A 40 -16.42 12.22 -1.25
N PHE A 41 -17.69 12.02 -1.58
CA PHE A 41 -18.23 12.29 -2.92
C PHE A 41 -18.48 13.79 -3.15
N ASP A 42 -17.58 14.63 -2.65
CA ASP A 42 -17.67 16.09 -2.68
C ASP A 42 -16.74 16.64 -3.78
N ALA A 43 -17.23 17.58 -4.59
CA ALA A 43 -16.46 18.15 -5.70
C ALA A 43 -15.18 18.83 -5.23
N HIS A 44 -15.20 19.50 -4.07
CA HIS A 44 -14.01 20.12 -3.49
C HIS A 44 -13.03 19.07 -2.94
N PHE A 45 -13.52 17.93 -2.44
CA PHE A 45 -12.64 16.81 -2.08
C PHE A 45 -12.01 16.16 -3.31
N LEU A 46 -12.77 15.95 -4.38
CA LEU A 46 -12.28 15.25 -5.58
C LEU A 46 -11.36 16.12 -6.45
N SER A 47 -11.57 17.43 -6.50
CA SER A 47 -10.76 18.35 -7.31
C SER A 47 -9.28 18.35 -6.93
N ARG A 48 -8.94 18.05 -5.67
CA ARG A 48 -7.54 17.95 -5.22
C ARG A 48 -6.75 16.85 -5.93
N PHE A 49 -7.42 15.80 -6.39
CA PHE A 49 -6.80 14.68 -7.11
C PHE A 49 -6.61 14.97 -8.60
N LEU A 50 -7.13 16.10 -9.08
CA LEU A 50 -6.88 16.61 -10.42
C LEU A 50 -5.68 17.56 -10.48
N LEU A 51 -4.99 17.80 -9.36
CA LEU A 51 -3.86 18.74 -9.28
C LEU A 51 -2.50 18.10 -9.56
N TYR A 52 -2.45 16.77 -9.73
CA TYR A 52 -1.21 16.05 -9.98
C TYR A 52 -1.48 14.72 -10.72
N PRO A 53 -0.50 14.18 -11.46
CA PRO A 53 -0.68 12.94 -12.19
C PRO A 53 -0.71 11.74 -11.23
N GLY A 54 -1.64 10.81 -11.47
CA GLY A 54 -1.89 9.65 -10.61
C GLY A 54 -3.03 9.86 -9.60
N GLY A 55 -3.46 11.11 -9.39
CA GLY A 55 -4.43 11.43 -8.34
C GLY A 55 -5.79 10.75 -8.51
N LEU A 56 -6.25 10.48 -9.74
CA LEU A 56 -7.49 9.72 -9.96
C LEU A 56 -7.44 8.30 -9.39
N THR A 57 -6.31 7.62 -9.53
CA THR A 57 -6.12 6.30 -8.93
C THR A 57 -5.95 6.40 -7.42
N ASP A 58 -5.39 7.51 -6.92
CA ASP A 58 -5.27 7.77 -5.49
C ASP A 58 -6.66 7.98 -4.86
N ALA A 59 -7.55 8.72 -5.53
CA ALA A 59 -8.95 8.87 -5.13
C ALA A 59 -9.68 7.52 -5.10
N LEU A 60 -9.54 6.72 -6.16
CA LEU A 60 -10.09 5.36 -6.21
C LEU A 60 -9.56 4.49 -5.08
N SER A 61 -8.27 4.61 -4.75
CA SER A 61 -7.67 3.84 -3.67
C SER A 61 -8.23 4.20 -2.32
N LEU A 62 -8.50 5.49 -2.06
CA LEU A 62 -9.09 5.95 -0.80
C LEU A 62 -10.55 5.51 -0.67
N PHE A 63 -11.32 5.53 -1.76
CA PHE A 63 -12.67 4.95 -1.80
C PHE A 63 -12.64 3.46 -1.41
N ILE A 64 -11.73 2.69 -2.00
CA ILE A 64 -11.59 1.26 -1.68
C ILE A 64 -11.08 1.06 -0.24
N PHE A 65 -10.23 1.96 0.26
CA PHE A 65 -9.66 1.87 1.62
C PHE A 65 -10.76 1.92 2.71
N GLN A 66 -11.88 2.63 2.49
CA GLN A 66 -12.97 2.71 3.48
C GLN A 66 -13.50 1.33 3.91
N PHE A 67 -13.52 0.36 2.99
CA PHE A 67 -13.97 -1.00 3.31
C PHE A 67 -13.03 -1.75 4.27
N MET A 68 -11.82 -1.24 4.49
CA MET A 68 -10.84 -1.87 5.39
C MET A 68 -11.11 -1.61 6.87
N GLU A 69 -12.08 -0.76 7.23
CA GLU A 69 -12.46 -0.54 8.64
C GLU A 69 -13.03 -1.80 9.29
N SER A 70 -13.69 -2.64 8.49
CA SER A 70 -14.13 -3.97 8.90
C SER A 70 -13.07 -5.01 8.54
N ASP A 71 -12.70 -5.86 9.49
CA ASP A 71 -11.76 -6.96 9.25
C ASP A 71 -12.26 -7.91 8.16
N GLY A 72 -13.58 -8.12 8.04
CA GLY A 72 -14.16 -8.97 6.99
C GLY A 72 -14.06 -8.35 5.60
N ALA A 73 -14.64 -7.15 5.43
CA ALA A 73 -14.64 -6.46 4.14
C ALA A 73 -13.22 -6.09 3.67
N GLY A 74 -12.35 -5.63 4.58
CA GLY A 74 -10.95 -5.36 4.28
C GLY A 74 -10.18 -6.60 3.83
N SER A 75 -10.48 -7.76 4.42
CA SER A 75 -9.84 -9.03 4.04
C SER A 75 -10.26 -9.47 2.65
N LEU A 76 -11.53 -9.23 2.27
CA LEU A 76 -12.02 -9.47 0.92
C LEU A 76 -11.30 -8.57 -0.09
N VAL A 77 -11.17 -7.28 0.20
CA VAL A 77 -10.48 -6.31 -0.66
C VAL A 77 -9.02 -6.71 -0.88
N LEU A 78 -8.24 -6.89 0.20
CA LEU A 78 -6.82 -7.25 0.10
C LEU A 78 -6.60 -8.59 -0.63
N SER A 79 -7.39 -9.60 -0.29
CA SER A 79 -7.31 -10.91 -0.95
C SER A 79 -7.67 -10.81 -2.43
N ALA A 80 -8.72 -10.05 -2.78
CA ALA A 80 -9.11 -9.87 -4.17
C ALA A 80 -8.01 -9.16 -4.96
N THR A 81 -7.41 -8.10 -4.40
CA THR A 81 -6.30 -7.38 -5.05
C THR A 81 -5.08 -8.28 -5.25
N LEU A 82 -4.65 -9.05 -4.23
CA LEU A 82 -3.49 -9.95 -4.33
C LEU A 82 -3.75 -11.13 -5.28
N THR A 83 -4.95 -11.74 -5.23
CA THR A 83 -5.31 -12.81 -6.15
C THR A 83 -5.40 -12.29 -7.59
N LEU A 84 -6.00 -11.12 -7.82
CA LEU A 84 -6.08 -10.49 -9.15
C LEU A 84 -4.69 -10.18 -9.69
N THR A 85 -3.79 -9.68 -8.85
CA THR A 85 -2.37 -9.47 -9.17
C THR A 85 -1.72 -10.77 -9.62
N THR A 86 -1.86 -11.84 -8.83
CA THR A 86 -1.30 -13.17 -9.14
C THR A 86 -1.84 -13.71 -10.47
N VAL A 87 -3.16 -13.68 -10.66
CA VAL A 87 -3.83 -14.16 -11.88
C VAL A 87 -3.34 -13.38 -13.11
N THR A 88 -3.13 -12.08 -12.97
CA THR A 88 -2.67 -11.23 -14.07
C THR A 88 -1.20 -11.49 -14.42
N ILE A 89 -0.33 -11.65 -13.43
CA ILE A 89 1.08 -12.04 -13.65
C ILE A 89 1.13 -13.41 -14.33
N PHE A 90 0.39 -14.38 -13.81
CA PHE A 90 0.28 -15.71 -14.40
C PHE A 90 -0.19 -15.65 -15.86
N ALA A 91 -1.18 -14.81 -16.16
CA ALA A 91 -1.69 -14.57 -17.50
C ALA A 91 -0.64 -13.97 -18.46
N ILE A 92 0.23 -13.09 -17.96
CA ILE A 92 1.35 -12.51 -18.71
C ILE A 92 2.41 -13.58 -19.00
N LEU A 93 2.84 -14.33 -17.98
CA LEU A 93 3.86 -15.38 -18.09
C LEU A 93 3.44 -16.49 -19.05
N GLN A 94 2.18 -16.97 -18.95
CA GLN A 94 1.65 -17.96 -19.86
C GLN A 94 1.66 -17.50 -21.32
N LYS A 95 1.42 -16.21 -21.55
CA LYS A 95 1.39 -15.68 -22.91
C LYS A 95 2.76 -15.81 -23.58
N GLN A 96 3.83 -15.57 -22.83
CA GLN A 96 5.19 -15.64 -23.35
C GLN A 96 5.66 -17.08 -23.58
N ARG A 97 4.99 -18.08 -22.98
CA ARG A 97 5.30 -19.52 -23.11
C ARG A 97 6.74 -19.89 -22.74
N LEU A 98 7.43 -19.04 -21.97
CA LEU A 98 8.81 -19.28 -21.55
C LEU A 98 8.91 -19.98 -20.21
N ASP A 99 7.84 -19.95 -19.42
CA ASP A 99 7.87 -20.44 -18.05
C ASP A 99 7.39 -21.90 -17.93
N LYS A 100 8.14 -22.69 -17.16
CA LYS A 100 7.82 -24.08 -16.83
C LYS A 100 6.98 -24.19 -15.55
N LEU A 101 7.05 -23.20 -14.66
CA LEU A 101 6.36 -23.16 -13.36
C LEU A 101 5.63 -21.81 -13.17
N PRO A 102 4.66 -21.48 -14.06
CA PRO A 102 4.06 -20.15 -14.11
C PRO A 102 3.31 -19.77 -12.83
N LEU A 103 2.85 -20.75 -12.04
CA LEU A 103 2.14 -20.47 -10.79
C LEU A 103 3.11 -19.98 -9.71
N LEU A 104 4.17 -20.74 -9.44
CA LEU A 104 5.19 -20.36 -8.46
C LEU A 104 5.81 -18.99 -8.77
N THR A 105 6.20 -18.76 -10.02
CA THR A 105 6.81 -17.50 -10.45
C THR A 105 5.83 -16.33 -10.35
N SER A 106 4.54 -16.56 -10.63
CA SER A 106 3.50 -15.53 -10.46
C SER A 106 3.27 -15.11 -9.01
N LEU A 107 3.60 -15.98 -8.05
CA LEU A 107 3.47 -15.69 -6.62
C LEU A 107 4.65 -14.90 -6.07
N ILE A 108 5.80 -14.82 -6.75
CA ILE A 108 6.97 -14.07 -6.24
C ILE A 108 6.67 -12.57 -6.07
N PRO A 109 6.09 -11.86 -7.06
CA PRO A 109 5.74 -10.45 -6.85
C PRO A 109 4.60 -10.30 -5.83
N THR A 110 3.61 -11.21 -5.84
CA THR A 110 2.50 -11.17 -4.87
C THR A 110 2.98 -11.39 -3.44
N SER A 111 3.94 -12.29 -3.21
CA SER A 111 4.51 -12.54 -1.88
C SER A 111 5.29 -11.33 -1.37
N LEU A 112 6.04 -10.64 -2.24
CA LEU A 112 6.71 -9.39 -1.89
C LEU A 112 5.70 -8.29 -1.55
N LEU A 113 4.60 -8.18 -2.31
CA LEU A 113 3.52 -7.24 -2.01
C LEU A 113 2.82 -7.58 -0.68
N LEU A 114 2.62 -8.87 -0.38
CA LEU A 114 2.11 -9.31 0.91
C LEU A 114 3.05 -8.91 2.06
N VAL A 115 4.36 -9.16 1.91
CA VAL A 115 5.39 -8.78 2.90
C VAL A 115 5.38 -7.29 3.19
N LEU A 116 5.19 -6.43 2.18
CA LEU A 116 5.06 -4.98 2.36
C LEU A 116 3.91 -4.61 3.30
N PHE A 117 2.76 -5.28 3.20
CA PHE A 117 1.64 -5.00 4.08
C PHE A 117 1.92 -5.35 5.54
N GLY A 118 2.89 -6.24 5.83
CA GLY A 118 3.30 -6.61 7.19
C GLY A 118 3.86 -5.46 8.04
N GLU A 119 4.27 -4.35 7.42
CA GLU A 119 4.79 -3.17 8.13
C GLU A 119 3.69 -2.26 8.71
N TYR A 120 2.41 -2.47 8.34
CA TYR A 120 1.27 -1.60 8.69
C TYR A 120 1.43 -0.11 8.31
N ASN A 121 2.39 0.23 7.45
CA ASN A 121 2.62 1.56 6.92
C ASN A 121 2.60 1.61 5.37
N THR A 122 2.23 0.51 4.72
CA THR A 122 2.16 0.41 3.25
C THR A 122 0.79 0.92 2.77
N PRO A 123 0.75 2.00 1.98
CA PRO A 123 -0.50 2.52 1.44
C PRO A 123 -1.14 1.56 0.42
N LEU A 124 -2.46 1.36 0.49
CA LEU A 124 -3.22 0.48 -0.41
C LEU A 124 -3.07 0.87 -1.89
N VAL A 125 -2.86 2.17 -2.16
CA VAL A 125 -2.68 2.70 -3.51
C VAL A 125 -1.53 2.04 -4.28
N ILE A 126 -0.48 1.60 -3.57
CA ILE A 126 0.65 0.89 -4.20
C ILE A 126 0.16 -0.42 -4.80
N ALA A 127 -0.63 -1.21 -4.05
CA ALA A 127 -1.19 -2.46 -4.55
C ALA A 127 -2.15 -2.20 -5.72
N ILE A 128 -3.03 -1.20 -5.59
CA ILE A 128 -4.01 -0.87 -6.65
C ILE A 128 -3.31 -0.43 -7.95
N LYS A 129 -2.37 0.51 -7.88
CA LYS A 129 -1.60 0.96 -9.05
C LYS A 129 -0.78 -0.18 -9.65
N PHE A 130 -0.16 -1.01 -8.82
CA PHE A 130 0.59 -2.18 -9.29
C PHE A 130 -0.32 -3.17 -10.05
N THR A 131 -1.46 -3.55 -9.47
CA THR A 131 -2.44 -4.42 -10.15
C THR A 131 -2.97 -3.80 -11.44
N LEU A 132 -3.27 -2.50 -11.43
CA LEU A 132 -3.77 -1.78 -12.60
C LEU A 132 -2.74 -1.76 -13.74
N VAL A 133 -1.46 -1.48 -13.44
CA VAL A 133 -0.37 -1.56 -14.43
C VAL A 133 -0.29 -2.97 -15.03
N LEU A 134 -0.37 -4.02 -14.22
CA LEU A 134 -0.33 -5.39 -14.72
C LEU A 134 -1.51 -5.72 -15.63
N LEU A 135 -2.71 -5.25 -15.30
CA LEU A 135 -3.89 -5.43 -16.15
C LEU A 135 -3.70 -4.74 -17.50
N LEU A 136 -3.19 -3.50 -17.48
CA LEU A 136 -2.87 -2.73 -18.69
C LEU A 136 -1.80 -3.40 -19.53
N VAL A 137 -0.72 -3.89 -18.92
CA VAL A 137 0.35 -4.66 -19.63
C VAL A 137 -0.22 -5.93 -20.23
N ASN A 138 -1.04 -6.68 -19.49
CA ASN A 138 -1.64 -7.91 -20.00
C ASN A 138 -2.56 -7.63 -21.20
N GLY A 139 -3.38 -6.58 -21.13
CA GLY A 139 -4.21 -6.09 -22.24
C GLY A 139 -3.38 -5.68 -23.46
N PHE A 140 -2.36 -4.85 -23.24
CA PHE A 140 -1.44 -4.38 -24.28
C PHE A 140 -0.71 -5.54 -24.98
N LEU A 141 -0.16 -6.47 -24.20
CA LEU A 141 0.55 -7.62 -24.76
C LEU A 141 -0.41 -8.45 -25.59
N ARG A 142 -1.57 -8.86 -25.05
CA ARG A 142 -2.56 -9.73 -25.72
C ARG A 142 -3.28 -9.06 -26.90
N GLY A 143 -3.35 -7.74 -26.90
CA GLY A 143 -4.02 -6.96 -27.94
C GLY A 143 -3.42 -7.15 -29.33
N LYS A 144 -4.27 -7.01 -30.34
CA LYS A 144 -3.88 -6.85 -31.75
C LYS A 144 -3.16 -5.50 -31.95
N GLN A 145 -2.59 -5.28 -33.13
CA GLN A 145 -1.85 -4.05 -33.45
C GLN A 145 -2.67 -2.78 -33.23
N TRP A 146 -3.97 -2.73 -33.60
CA TRP A 146 -4.82 -1.58 -33.31
C TRP A 146 -4.94 -1.33 -31.80
N ILE A 147 -5.15 -2.36 -30.97
CA ILE A 147 -5.18 -2.16 -29.50
C ILE A 147 -3.88 -1.54 -29.00
N ARG A 148 -2.72 -1.96 -29.54
CA ARG A 148 -1.43 -1.35 -29.17
C ARG A 148 -1.33 0.11 -29.60
N LEU A 149 -1.85 0.46 -30.77
CA LEU A 149 -1.94 1.85 -31.25
C LEU A 149 -2.93 2.68 -30.42
N LEU A 150 -4.02 2.07 -29.94
CA LEU A 150 -4.97 2.71 -29.04
C LEU A 150 -4.30 3.06 -27.70
N TYR A 151 -3.53 2.12 -27.13
CA TYR A 151 -2.73 2.41 -25.92
C TYR A 151 -1.71 3.54 -26.16
N LEU A 152 -1.12 3.59 -27.36
CA LEU A 152 -0.20 4.67 -27.74
C LEU A 152 -0.92 6.02 -27.82
N GLY A 153 -2.10 6.08 -28.44
CA GLY A 153 -2.91 7.29 -28.50
C GLY A 153 -3.43 7.74 -27.11
N LEU A 154 -3.73 6.78 -26.23
CA LEU A 154 -4.18 7.06 -24.85
C LEU A 154 -3.01 7.25 -23.86
N SER A 155 -1.76 7.23 -24.32
CA SER A 155 -0.56 7.33 -23.48
C SER A 155 -0.58 8.52 -22.50
N PRO A 156 -0.92 9.76 -22.93
CA PRO A 156 -0.99 10.89 -22.00
C PRO A 156 -2.06 10.70 -20.92
N LEU A 157 -3.21 10.11 -21.27
CA LEU A 157 -4.26 9.80 -20.30
C LEU A 157 -3.80 8.72 -19.31
N LEU A 158 -3.11 7.68 -19.79
CA LEU A 158 -2.53 6.66 -18.91
C LEU A 158 -1.52 7.26 -17.92
N TYR A 159 -0.72 8.24 -18.34
CA TYR A 159 0.18 8.98 -17.45
C TYR A 159 -0.61 9.76 -16.37
N VAL A 160 -1.67 10.47 -16.74
CA VAL A 160 -2.53 11.19 -15.78
C VAL A 160 -3.21 10.24 -14.79
N PHE A 161 -3.60 9.03 -15.21
CA PHE A 161 -4.22 8.05 -14.32
C PHE A 161 -3.23 7.32 -13.41
N LEU A 162 -2.07 6.90 -13.92
CA LEU A 162 -1.12 6.06 -13.18
C LEU A 162 -0.10 6.89 -12.37
N GLY A 163 0.22 8.09 -12.83
CA GLY A 163 1.35 8.87 -12.34
C GLY A 163 2.67 8.43 -12.98
N GLY A 164 3.73 9.22 -12.76
CA GLY A 164 5.00 9.05 -13.45
C GLY A 164 5.65 7.68 -13.23
N TRP A 165 5.85 7.30 -11.96
CA TRP A 165 6.60 6.07 -11.64
C TRP A 165 5.91 4.79 -12.16
N PHE A 166 4.60 4.66 -11.93
CA PHE A 166 3.84 3.49 -12.36
C PHE A 166 3.65 3.44 -13.89
N TYR A 167 3.58 4.60 -14.55
CA TYR A 167 3.58 4.64 -16.00
C TYR A 167 4.93 4.24 -16.60
N LEU A 168 6.05 4.67 -16.00
CA LEU A 168 7.39 4.18 -16.37
C LEU A 168 7.49 2.66 -16.19
N TYR A 169 6.93 2.13 -15.11
CA TYR A 169 6.88 0.68 -14.87
C TYR A 169 6.08 -0.06 -15.95
N PHE A 170 4.95 0.50 -16.40
CA PHE A 170 4.19 -0.01 -17.55
C PHE A 170 5.07 -0.07 -18.82
N ILE A 171 5.79 1.02 -19.13
CA ILE A 171 6.67 1.09 -20.31
C ILE A 171 7.76 0.02 -20.24
N LEU A 172 8.40 -0.14 -19.08
CA LEU A 172 9.44 -1.15 -18.86
C LEU A 172 8.91 -2.57 -19.13
N LEU A 173 7.77 -2.93 -18.55
CA LEU A 173 7.16 -4.24 -18.74
C LEU A 173 6.68 -4.45 -20.20
N ALA A 174 6.14 -3.40 -20.82
CA ALA A 174 5.73 -3.43 -22.22
C ALA A 174 6.93 -3.66 -23.16
N LEU A 175 8.05 -3.01 -22.89
CA LEU A 175 9.32 -3.18 -23.61
C LEU A 175 9.84 -4.60 -23.47
N VAL A 176 10.03 -5.07 -22.23
CA VAL A 176 10.56 -6.40 -21.96
C VAL A 176 9.66 -7.48 -22.58
N GLY A 177 8.34 -7.36 -22.39
CA GLY A 177 7.37 -8.31 -22.96
C GLY A 177 7.34 -8.33 -24.49
N ASN A 178 7.45 -7.18 -25.17
CA ASN A 178 7.47 -7.12 -26.63
C ASN A 178 8.78 -7.61 -27.23
N VAL A 179 9.93 -7.19 -26.67
CA VAL A 179 11.25 -7.64 -27.13
C VAL A 179 11.35 -9.16 -27.00
N ILE A 180 10.69 -9.76 -25.99
CA ILE A 180 10.60 -11.21 -25.84
C ILE A 180 9.69 -11.85 -26.89
N ALA A 181 8.51 -11.29 -27.11
CA ALA A 181 7.50 -11.89 -27.99
C ALA A 181 7.80 -11.72 -29.49
N GLN A 182 8.50 -10.66 -29.90
CA GLN A 182 8.72 -10.29 -31.29
C GLN A 182 10.20 -9.90 -31.51
N LYS A 183 10.82 -10.47 -32.55
CA LYS A 183 12.20 -10.13 -32.97
C LYS A 183 12.25 -9.00 -34.02
N SER A 184 11.17 -8.25 -34.18
CA SER A 184 11.06 -7.20 -35.20
C SER A 184 11.48 -5.83 -34.63
N ILE A 185 11.93 -4.93 -35.51
CA ILE A 185 12.26 -3.53 -35.16
C ILE A 185 11.09 -2.82 -34.45
N SER A 186 9.84 -3.18 -34.81
CA SER A 186 8.63 -2.67 -34.17
C SER A 186 8.52 -3.03 -32.67
N ALA A 187 9.21 -4.07 -32.20
CA ALA A 187 9.24 -4.46 -30.79
C ALA A 187 10.00 -3.46 -29.92
N VAL A 188 10.91 -2.68 -30.51
CA VAL A 188 11.70 -1.62 -29.84
C VAL A 188 11.12 -0.24 -30.13
N LEU A 189 10.70 0.03 -31.37
CA LEU A 189 10.14 1.32 -31.77
C LEU A 189 8.90 1.70 -30.96
N LEU A 190 7.98 0.76 -30.74
CA LEU A 190 6.72 1.07 -30.06
C LEU A 190 6.94 1.46 -28.58
N PRO A 191 7.72 0.73 -27.76
CA PRO A 191 8.13 1.19 -26.43
C PRO A 191 8.93 2.49 -26.45
N ALA A 192 9.78 2.73 -27.46
CA ALA A 192 10.51 3.99 -27.58
C ALA A 192 9.55 5.18 -27.79
N LEU A 193 8.51 5.02 -28.62
CA LEU A 193 7.45 6.01 -28.78
C LEU A 193 6.70 6.28 -27.47
N PHE A 194 6.39 5.24 -26.68
CA PHE A 194 5.86 5.43 -25.34
C PHE A 194 6.82 6.20 -24.42
N GLY A 195 8.12 5.95 -24.51
CA GLY A 195 9.14 6.70 -23.78
C GLY A 195 9.18 8.19 -24.16
N ILE A 196 9.05 8.51 -25.45
CA ILE A 196 8.95 9.90 -25.94
C ILE A 196 7.67 10.55 -25.41
N LEU A 197 6.52 9.88 -25.54
CA LEU A 197 5.24 10.39 -25.02
C LEU A 197 5.26 10.56 -23.50
N TYR A 198 5.98 9.70 -22.78
CA TYR A 198 6.19 9.84 -21.34
C TYR A 198 6.99 11.09 -21.01
N LEU A 199 8.13 11.31 -21.69
CA LEU A 199 8.96 12.51 -21.50
C LEU A 199 8.15 13.77 -21.79
N LEU A 200 7.41 13.79 -22.90
CA LEU A 200 6.53 14.91 -23.25
C LEU A 200 5.43 15.11 -22.21
N SER A 201 4.75 14.05 -21.79
CA SER A 201 3.67 14.12 -20.80
C SER A 201 4.19 14.65 -19.46
N ALA A 202 5.35 14.21 -18.99
CA ALA A 202 5.96 14.66 -17.74
C ALA A 202 6.42 16.13 -17.82
N VAL A 203 7.04 16.55 -18.93
CA VAL A 203 7.46 17.94 -19.14
C VAL A 203 6.25 18.87 -19.24
N ILE A 204 5.24 18.49 -20.03
CA ILE A 204 4.00 19.27 -20.16
C ILE A 204 3.28 19.37 -18.82
N SER A 205 3.24 18.26 -18.09
CA SER A 205 2.61 18.20 -16.77
C SER A 205 3.29 19.12 -15.76
N SER A 206 4.62 19.10 -15.67
CA SER A 206 5.37 19.95 -14.73
C SER A 206 5.38 21.43 -15.12
N ARG A 207 5.32 21.75 -16.42
CA ARG A 207 5.45 23.14 -16.91
C ARG A 207 4.11 23.85 -17.09
N PHE A 208 3.06 23.14 -17.46
CA PHE A 208 1.80 23.75 -17.92
C PHE A 208 0.56 23.27 -17.17
N LEU A 209 0.48 22.00 -16.76
CA LEU A 209 -0.75 21.45 -16.18
C LEU A 209 -0.78 21.51 -14.65
N TYR A 210 0.34 21.18 -14.00
CA TYR A 210 0.41 20.99 -12.55
C TYR A 210 1.57 21.78 -11.97
N GLN A 211 1.37 22.30 -10.75
CA GLN A 211 2.40 22.99 -9.98
C GLN A 211 3.30 21.97 -9.26
N ILE A 212 3.97 21.10 -10.02
CA ILE A 212 4.85 20.06 -9.49
C ILE A 212 6.26 20.18 -10.08
N PRO A 213 7.32 19.90 -9.30
CA PRO A 213 8.67 19.89 -9.82
C PRO A 213 8.86 18.73 -10.81
N LEU A 214 9.78 18.91 -11.75
CA LEU A 214 10.04 17.93 -12.81
C LEU A 214 10.37 16.55 -12.26
N ARG A 215 11.12 16.49 -11.15
CA ARG A 215 11.45 15.22 -10.46
C ARG A 215 10.20 14.45 -10.05
N GLU A 216 9.17 15.12 -9.53
CA GLU A 216 7.92 14.48 -9.13
C GLU A 216 7.11 14.07 -10.35
N ALA A 217 7.04 14.90 -11.40
CA ALA A 217 6.38 14.50 -12.65
C ALA A 217 6.90 13.17 -13.22
N PHE A 218 8.19 12.85 -13.03
CA PHE A 218 8.77 11.57 -13.41
C PHE A 218 8.63 10.48 -12.34
N PHE A 219 8.97 10.78 -11.09
CA PHE A 219 9.22 9.74 -10.09
C PHE A 219 8.23 9.75 -8.92
N TYR A 220 7.09 10.43 -9.05
CA TYR A 220 6.02 10.39 -8.05
C TYR A 220 5.47 8.97 -7.91
N LEU A 221 5.74 8.35 -6.76
CA LEU A 221 5.33 6.99 -6.44
C LEU A 221 4.01 6.98 -5.65
N VAL A 222 3.91 7.82 -4.63
CA VAL A 222 2.81 7.87 -3.67
C VAL A 222 2.58 9.34 -3.32
N PRO A 223 1.35 9.72 -2.91
CA PRO A 223 1.13 11.08 -2.48
C PRO A 223 2.09 11.58 -1.41
N TYR A 224 2.40 12.88 -1.47
CA TYR A 224 3.34 13.55 -0.58
C TYR A 224 2.99 13.29 0.89
N GLU A 225 1.69 13.20 1.19
CA GLU A 225 1.12 12.88 2.50
C GLU A 225 1.57 11.53 3.06
N PHE A 226 1.96 10.58 2.20
CA PHE A 226 2.45 9.26 2.59
C PHE A 226 3.98 9.19 2.72
N TYR A 227 4.72 10.04 2.00
CA TYR A 227 6.19 10.11 2.03
C TYR A 227 6.75 10.98 3.15
N TYR A 228 6.20 12.19 3.28
CA TYR A 228 6.69 13.23 4.18
C TYR A 228 5.69 13.55 5.29
N GLY A 229 4.49 12.96 5.22
CA GLY A 229 3.54 12.96 6.31
C GLY A 229 3.88 11.94 7.40
N LEU A 230 2.89 11.67 8.24
CA LEU A 230 3.05 10.99 9.52
C LEU A 230 3.23 9.48 9.38
N ILE A 231 2.78 8.91 8.28
CA ILE A 231 2.70 7.46 8.09
C ILE A 231 4.04 6.88 7.57
N GLN A 232 5.01 7.74 7.23
CA GLN A 232 6.40 7.41 6.88
C GLN A 232 6.54 6.12 6.07
N PHE A 233 5.81 6.01 4.96
CA PHE A 233 6.12 4.93 4.02
C PHE A 233 7.51 5.17 3.45
N GLN A 234 8.46 4.31 3.82
CA GLN A 234 9.81 4.32 3.29
C GLN A 234 9.96 3.15 2.33
N PRO A 235 10.32 3.39 1.06
CA PRO A 235 10.62 2.31 0.11
C PRO A 235 11.71 1.39 0.67
N ASN A 236 11.30 0.21 1.14
CA ASN A 236 12.21 -0.79 1.71
C ASN A 236 12.71 -1.76 0.62
N MET A 237 13.58 -2.71 1.00
CA MET A 237 14.10 -3.71 0.07
C MET A 237 12.98 -4.54 -0.59
N ALA A 238 11.88 -4.82 0.13
CA ALA A 238 10.75 -5.56 -0.43
C ALA A 238 10.04 -4.77 -1.54
N PHE A 239 9.96 -3.43 -1.43
CA PHE A 239 9.38 -2.57 -2.45
C PHE A 239 10.23 -2.55 -3.73
N TYR A 240 11.53 -2.38 -3.61
CA TYR A 240 12.43 -2.45 -4.77
C TYR A 240 12.45 -3.85 -5.38
N GLY A 241 12.41 -4.89 -4.53
CA GLY A 241 12.24 -6.27 -4.93
C GLY A 241 10.96 -6.49 -5.72
N LEU A 242 9.83 -5.94 -5.27
CA LEU A 242 8.54 -6.02 -5.97
C LEU A 242 8.65 -5.41 -7.38
N CYS A 243 9.18 -4.19 -7.47
CA CYS A 243 9.35 -3.50 -8.76
C CYS A 243 10.27 -4.28 -9.71
N GLY A 244 11.39 -4.78 -9.21
CA GLY A 244 12.37 -5.53 -10.01
C GLY A 244 11.95 -6.96 -10.36
N SER A 245 11.13 -7.60 -9.52
CA SER A 245 10.83 -9.04 -9.61
C SER A 245 10.30 -9.44 -10.98
N LEU A 246 9.24 -8.79 -11.48
CA LEU A 246 8.61 -9.18 -12.73
C LEU A 246 9.49 -8.92 -13.97
N PRO A 247 10.07 -7.71 -14.20
CA PRO A 247 10.99 -7.50 -15.30
C PRO A 247 12.16 -8.50 -15.30
N LEU A 248 12.75 -8.77 -14.13
CA LEU A 248 13.85 -9.71 -13.98
C LEU A 248 13.42 -11.16 -14.30
N LEU A 249 12.25 -11.59 -13.80
CA LEU A 249 11.71 -12.91 -14.11
C LEU A 249 11.51 -13.10 -15.62
N LEU A 250 10.95 -12.09 -16.32
CA LEU A 250 10.78 -12.13 -17.76
C LEU A 250 12.12 -12.20 -18.51
N LEU A 251 13.13 -11.43 -18.07
CA LEU A 251 14.47 -11.46 -18.67
C LEU A 251 15.20 -12.79 -18.44
N LEU A 252 15.21 -13.29 -17.20
CA LEU A 252 15.87 -14.55 -16.81
C LEU A 252 15.31 -15.73 -17.60
N GLN A 253 13.98 -15.79 -17.77
CA GLN A 253 13.33 -16.83 -18.57
C GLN A 253 13.79 -16.80 -20.04
N ARG A 254 14.01 -15.60 -20.59
CA ARG A 254 14.53 -15.44 -21.94
C ARG A 254 15.99 -15.88 -22.05
N PHE A 255 16.86 -15.45 -21.15
CA PHE A 255 18.27 -15.83 -21.15
C PHE A 255 18.44 -17.35 -20.99
N GLY A 256 17.68 -17.96 -20.08
CA GLY A 256 17.66 -19.41 -19.91
C GLY A 256 17.20 -20.17 -21.16
N ALA A 257 16.22 -19.65 -21.91
CA ALA A 257 15.80 -20.24 -23.17
C ALA A 257 16.87 -20.13 -24.27
N VAL A 258 17.58 -19.00 -24.36
CA VAL A 258 18.63 -18.76 -25.38
C VAL A 258 19.89 -19.59 -25.10
N ILE A 259 20.36 -19.61 -23.85
CA ILE A 259 21.54 -20.38 -23.43
C ILE A 259 21.22 -21.87 -23.49
N GLY A 260 20.03 -22.25 -23.01
CA GLY A 260 19.51 -23.61 -23.07
C GLY A 260 19.56 -24.16 -24.49
N GLN A 261 19.09 -23.42 -25.50
CA GLN A 261 19.15 -23.87 -26.89
C GLN A 261 20.55 -23.89 -27.51
N LYS A 262 21.46 -23.01 -27.06
CA LYS A 262 22.83 -22.90 -27.62
C LYS A 262 23.80 -23.96 -27.09
N TRP A 263 23.71 -24.31 -25.80
CA TRP A 263 24.74 -25.12 -25.14
C TRP A 263 24.32 -26.57 -24.87
N PHE A 264 23.04 -26.81 -24.69
CA PHE A 264 22.49 -28.14 -24.52
C PHE A 264 21.43 -28.33 -25.60
N LYS A 265 21.51 -29.34 -26.48
CA LYS A 265 20.40 -29.65 -27.41
C LYS A 265 19.18 -30.21 -26.64
N ILE A 266 18.77 -29.55 -25.56
CA ILE A 266 17.48 -29.73 -24.90
C ILE A 266 16.48 -29.14 -25.88
N SER A 267 15.97 -30.00 -26.76
CA SER A 267 14.76 -29.68 -27.50
C SER A 267 13.71 -29.23 -26.49
N LEU A 268 12.87 -28.27 -26.89
CA LEU A 268 11.66 -27.87 -26.19
C LEU A 268 10.68 -29.07 -26.19
N VAL A 269 11.04 -30.16 -25.50
CA VAL A 269 10.25 -31.38 -25.37
C VAL A 269 9.00 -31.00 -24.61
N HIS A 270 7.94 -30.83 -25.39
CA HIS A 270 6.58 -30.87 -24.92
C HIS A 270 6.34 -32.23 -24.26
N GLY A 271 5.84 -32.20 -23.03
CA GLY A 271 5.24 -33.37 -22.41
C GLY A 271 6.19 -34.17 -21.51
N THR A 272 6.17 -33.85 -20.23
CA THR A 272 6.12 -34.88 -19.19
C THR A 272 4.95 -34.58 -18.27
N LYS A 273 3.77 -35.09 -18.63
CA LYS A 273 2.67 -35.40 -17.69
C LYS A 273 3.26 -36.49 -16.77
N SER A 274 3.38 -36.33 -15.45
CA SER A 274 2.29 -36.73 -14.54
C SER A 274 2.51 -36.32 -13.07
N ARG A 275 3.60 -35.63 -12.68
CA ARG A 275 3.83 -35.22 -11.26
C ARG A 275 4.27 -33.76 -11.03
N ARG A 276 4.57 -33.02 -12.10
CA ARG A 276 5.06 -31.64 -12.02
C ARG A 276 4.05 -30.57 -11.52
N PRO A 277 2.73 -30.64 -11.80
CA PRO A 277 1.81 -29.59 -11.33
C PRO A 277 1.53 -29.67 -9.83
N ILE A 278 1.62 -30.86 -9.24
CA ILE A 278 1.45 -31.05 -7.78
C ILE A 278 2.65 -30.44 -7.06
N PHE A 279 3.88 -30.72 -7.55
CA PHE A 279 5.09 -30.13 -6.99
C PHE A 279 5.12 -28.60 -7.10
N ASP A 280 4.72 -28.03 -8.24
CA ASP A 280 4.56 -26.58 -8.43
C ASP A 280 3.56 -25.99 -7.42
N GLY A 281 2.41 -26.64 -7.24
CA GLY A 281 1.40 -26.24 -6.25
C GLY A 281 1.89 -26.29 -4.81
N ILE A 282 2.66 -27.32 -4.44
CA ILE A 282 3.26 -27.43 -3.10
C ILE A 282 4.28 -26.32 -2.87
N LEU A 283 5.19 -26.08 -3.82
CA LEU A 283 6.21 -25.05 -3.68
C LEU A 283 5.58 -23.64 -3.66
N ALA A 284 4.52 -23.42 -4.46
CA ALA A 284 3.70 -22.22 -4.45
C ALA A 284 3.03 -22.00 -3.08
N ALA A 285 2.47 -23.06 -2.48
CA ALA A 285 1.89 -23.00 -1.14
C ALA A 285 2.94 -22.69 -0.07
N ILE A 286 4.12 -23.33 -0.14
CA ILE A 286 5.24 -23.05 0.77
C ILE A 286 5.67 -21.58 0.64
N LEU A 287 5.82 -21.06 -0.58
CA LEU A 287 6.16 -19.66 -0.82
C LEU A 287 5.13 -18.70 -0.22
N LEU A 288 3.84 -18.98 -0.42
CA LEU A 288 2.76 -18.17 0.16
C LEU A 288 2.78 -18.21 1.69
N LEU A 289 2.96 -19.39 2.29
CA LEU A 289 3.05 -19.56 3.74
C LEU A 289 4.29 -18.87 4.32
N MET A 290 5.44 -18.95 3.65
CA MET A 290 6.65 -18.22 4.05
C MET A 290 6.42 -16.70 4.00
N ALA A 291 5.72 -16.21 2.98
CA ALA A 291 5.38 -14.79 2.87
C ALA A 291 4.42 -14.35 3.98
N MET A 292 3.40 -15.16 4.29
CA MET A 292 2.49 -14.96 5.42
C MET A 292 3.18 -15.02 6.78
N ALA A 293 4.25 -15.81 6.90
CA ALA A 293 5.06 -15.86 8.12
C ALA A 293 5.96 -14.62 8.22
N ALA A 294 6.53 -14.16 7.10
CA ALA A 294 7.38 -12.97 7.05
C ALA A 294 6.62 -11.66 7.35
N THR A 295 5.31 -11.62 7.12
CA THR A 295 4.45 -10.51 7.55
C THR A 295 4.13 -10.51 9.05
N LEU A 296 4.38 -11.61 9.77
CA LEU A 296 4.16 -11.68 11.21
C LEU A 296 5.24 -10.88 11.93
N LYS A 297 5.03 -9.57 11.99
CA LYS A 297 5.81 -8.63 12.80
C LYS A 297 5.00 -8.30 14.05
N PRO A 298 5.05 -9.16 15.10
CA PRO A 298 4.16 -9.05 16.25
C PRO A 298 4.33 -7.71 16.97
N GLU A 299 5.53 -7.13 16.97
CA GLU A 299 5.77 -5.84 17.61
C GLU A 299 5.09 -4.70 16.87
N GLN A 300 5.26 -4.61 15.54
CA GLN A 300 4.62 -3.56 14.74
C GLN A 300 3.10 -3.62 14.86
N LYS A 301 2.54 -4.84 14.79
CA LYS A 301 1.11 -5.06 15.01
C LYS A 301 0.66 -4.60 16.40
N LYS A 302 1.40 -4.96 17.46
CA LYS A 302 1.10 -4.58 18.84
C LYS A 302 1.17 -3.07 19.04
N LYS A 303 2.14 -2.37 18.45
CA LYS A 303 2.26 -0.91 18.52
C LYS A 303 0.97 -0.23 18.00
N VAL A 304 0.50 -0.64 16.83
CA VAL A 304 -0.75 -0.12 16.26
C VAL A 304 -1.97 -0.50 17.12
N GLN A 305 -2.02 -1.72 17.65
CA GLN A 305 -3.09 -2.15 18.57
C GLN A 305 -3.10 -1.37 19.90
N ILE A 306 -1.93 -0.93 20.38
CA ILE A 306 -1.81 -0.11 21.59
C ILE A 306 -2.39 1.28 21.34
N ASP A 307 -2.03 1.96 20.25
CA ASP A 307 -2.64 3.25 19.87
C ASP A 307 -4.15 3.10 19.63
N GLU A 308 -4.58 2.04 18.92
CA GLU A 308 -6.02 1.74 18.72
C GLU A 308 -6.74 1.63 20.06
N SER A 309 -6.20 0.83 20.98
CA SER A 309 -6.80 0.60 22.30
C SER A 309 -6.79 1.85 23.17
N ALA A 310 -5.74 2.68 23.07
CA ALA A 310 -5.65 3.96 23.76
C ALA A 310 -6.67 4.96 23.23
N SER A 311 -6.90 5.00 21.91
CA SER A 311 -7.87 5.91 21.28
C SER A 311 -9.33 5.66 21.71
N VAL A 312 -9.65 4.42 22.11
CA VAL A 312 -10.97 4.02 22.63
C VAL A 312 -11.01 4.02 24.17
N GLY A 313 -9.88 4.33 24.83
CA GLY A 313 -9.79 4.36 26.30
C GLY A 313 -9.74 2.99 26.97
N ASN A 314 -9.36 1.94 26.25
CA ASN A 314 -9.19 0.59 26.82
C ASN A 314 -7.81 0.43 27.49
N TRP A 315 -7.63 1.14 28.61
CA TRP A 315 -6.36 1.23 29.34
C TRP A 315 -5.84 -0.13 29.84
N ASN A 316 -6.75 -1.03 30.23
CA ASN A 316 -6.39 -2.38 30.66
C ASN A 316 -5.72 -3.19 29.55
N LYS A 317 -6.20 -3.04 28.30
CA LYS A 317 -5.60 -3.70 27.14
C LYS A 317 -4.27 -3.07 26.79
N VAL A 318 -4.14 -1.75 26.87
CA VAL A 318 -2.87 -1.04 26.68
C VAL A 318 -1.79 -1.60 27.61
N LEU A 319 -2.00 -1.59 28.93
CA LEU A 319 -1.02 -2.10 29.90
C LEU A 319 -0.69 -3.59 29.72
N ARG A 320 -1.63 -4.40 29.20
CA ARG A 320 -1.41 -5.82 28.92
C ARG A 320 -0.54 -6.04 27.69
N GLU A 321 -0.75 -5.27 26.63
CA GLU A 321 0.00 -5.42 25.39
C GLU A 321 1.38 -4.77 25.45
N THR A 322 1.54 -3.67 26.21
CA THR A 322 2.83 -2.98 26.39
C THR A 322 3.86 -3.89 27.05
N LYS A 323 3.48 -4.66 28.08
CA LYS A 323 4.33 -5.66 28.74
C LYS A 323 4.84 -6.77 27.81
N LYS A 324 4.22 -6.96 26.65
CA LYS A 324 4.62 -8.00 25.67
C LYS A 324 5.53 -7.47 24.57
N LEU A 325 5.91 -6.20 24.59
CA LEU A 325 6.86 -5.62 23.65
C LEU A 325 8.28 -5.82 24.17
N LYS A 326 9.22 -6.11 23.28
CA LYS A 326 10.63 -6.27 23.64
C LYS A 326 11.43 -5.01 23.36
N HIS A 327 11.13 -4.34 22.24
CA HIS A 327 11.82 -3.12 21.84
C HIS A 327 11.06 -1.88 22.29
N TYR A 328 11.84 -0.90 22.73
CA TYR A 328 11.35 0.42 23.12
C TYR A 328 10.68 1.13 21.94
N ASP A 329 9.60 1.85 22.26
CA ASP A 329 8.91 2.77 21.36
C ASP A 329 8.32 3.92 22.17
N ARG A 330 8.57 5.16 21.74
CA ARG A 330 8.16 6.35 22.48
C ARG A 330 6.65 6.52 22.55
N LEU A 331 5.91 6.21 21.48
CA LEU A 331 4.46 6.31 21.48
C LEU A 331 3.86 5.27 22.41
N VAL A 332 4.44 4.07 22.44
CA VAL A 332 4.05 3.02 23.40
C VAL A 332 4.30 3.46 24.83
N GLU A 333 5.45 4.05 25.15
CA GLU A 333 5.74 4.59 26.49
C GLU A 333 4.70 5.65 26.88
N PHE A 334 4.41 6.59 25.98
CA PHE A 334 3.39 7.61 26.17
C PHE A 334 2.00 7.02 26.45
N HIS A 335 1.55 6.05 25.65
CA HIS A 335 0.27 5.37 25.89
C HIS A 335 0.26 4.55 27.18
N THR A 336 1.40 3.98 27.59
CA THR A 336 1.56 3.29 28.88
C THR A 336 1.35 4.27 30.02
N ASN A 337 1.99 5.44 29.97
CA ASN A 337 1.83 6.51 30.95
C ASN A 337 0.38 7.01 31.02
N ARG A 338 -0.26 7.27 29.88
CA ARG A 338 -1.69 7.61 29.82
C ARG A 338 -2.56 6.53 30.45
N ALA A 339 -2.30 5.27 30.16
CA ALA A 339 -3.06 4.15 30.71
C ALA A 339 -2.89 4.04 32.24
N LEU A 340 -1.68 4.24 32.77
CA LEU A 340 -1.44 4.28 34.21
C LEU A 340 -2.14 5.46 34.89
N TYR A 341 -2.13 6.63 34.24
CA TYR A 341 -2.83 7.84 34.71
C TYR A 341 -4.34 7.60 34.85
N PHE A 342 -5.00 7.16 33.78
CA PHE A 342 -6.45 6.89 33.80
C PHE A 342 -6.86 5.70 34.67
N ARG A 343 -5.90 4.85 35.06
CA ARG A 343 -6.09 3.78 36.04
C ARG A 343 -5.85 4.24 37.48
N GLY A 344 -5.40 5.47 37.69
CA GLY A 344 -5.12 6.03 39.01
C GLY A 344 -3.88 5.44 39.69
N CYS A 345 -3.02 4.74 38.96
CA CYS A 345 -1.85 4.05 39.51
C CYS A 345 -0.52 4.55 38.94
N LEU A 346 -0.51 5.70 38.26
CA LEU A 346 0.70 6.28 37.70
C LEU A 346 1.81 6.43 38.74
N LEU A 347 1.54 7.09 39.87
CA LEU A 347 2.58 7.36 40.87
C LEU A 347 3.14 6.08 41.51
N ASP A 348 2.30 5.06 41.69
CA ASP A 348 2.69 3.78 42.31
C ASP A 348 3.42 2.85 41.33
N SER A 349 3.10 2.94 40.04
CA SER A 349 3.52 1.97 39.03
C SER A 349 4.40 2.54 37.92
N LEU A 350 4.70 3.84 37.90
CA LEU A 350 5.53 4.47 36.88
C LEU A 350 6.88 3.73 36.78
N PHE A 351 7.60 3.58 37.89
CA PHE A 351 8.91 2.95 37.92
C PHE A 351 8.89 1.41 37.73
N ASN A 352 7.71 0.81 37.51
CA ASN A 352 7.60 -0.60 37.10
C ASN A 352 7.76 -0.79 35.59
N TYR A 353 7.87 0.30 34.81
CA TYR A 353 8.08 0.28 33.36
C TYR A 353 9.38 0.99 33.01
N ASP A 354 9.97 0.61 31.87
CA ASP A 354 11.17 1.25 31.35
C ASP A 354 10.83 2.61 30.72
N HIS A 355 11.56 3.65 31.13
CA HIS A 355 11.36 5.04 30.68
C HIS A 355 12.62 5.64 30.04
N PRO A 356 13.14 5.10 28.93
CA PRO A 356 14.38 5.58 28.32
C PRO A 356 14.26 7.00 27.74
N ALA A 357 13.06 7.47 27.37
CA ALA A 357 12.84 8.87 27.01
C ALA A 357 12.65 9.80 28.22
N GLY A 358 12.58 9.26 29.45
CA GLY A 358 12.35 10.02 30.67
C GLY A 358 11.14 10.94 30.54
N VAL A 359 11.33 12.23 30.81
CA VAL A 359 10.24 13.21 30.75
C VAL A 359 9.61 13.34 29.36
N ASN A 360 10.36 13.03 28.29
CA ASN A 360 9.86 13.10 26.90
C ASN A 360 8.92 11.94 26.53
N GLY A 361 8.86 10.89 27.37
CA GLY A 361 7.87 9.82 27.29
C GLY A 361 6.58 10.12 28.07
N LEU A 362 6.64 11.03 29.05
CA LEU A 362 5.46 11.56 29.76
C LEU A 362 4.81 12.72 28.98
N PHE A 363 5.64 13.66 28.53
CA PHE A 363 5.24 14.85 27.78
C PHE A 363 5.79 14.76 26.36
N ILE A 364 4.94 14.30 25.44
CA ILE A 364 5.36 13.96 24.08
C ILE A 364 5.63 15.20 23.21
N ASP A 365 5.05 16.34 23.56
CA ASP A 365 5.17 17.65 22.89
C ASP A 365 6.57 18.27 22.93
N ARG A 366 7.45 17.81 23.82
CA ARG A 366 8.80 18.40 24.03
C ARG A 366 9.77 18.23 22.88
N GLU A 367 9.56 17.25 22.01
CA GLU A 367 10.33 17.09 20.78
C GLU A 367 9.34 17.09 19.62
N MET A 368 9.32 18.17 18.85
CA MET A 368 8.43 18.34 17.71
C MET A 368 8.85 17.44 16.55
N ALA A 369 8.43 16.18 16.56
CA ALA A 369 8.42 15.32 15.37
C ALA A 369 7.06 15.42 14.68
N ASN A 370 7.03 15.26 13.36
CA ASN A 370 5.80 15.39 12.57
C ASN A 370 4.64 14.57 13.18
N GLN A 371 4.91 13.34 13.61
CA GLN A 371 3.97 12.33 14.16
C GLN A 371 3.32 12.67 15.50
N ILE A 372 3.77 13.72 16.19
CA ILE A 372 3.43 13.95 17.60
C ILE A 372 2.19 14.83 17.79
N ALA A 373 1.77 15.61 16.80
CA ALA A 373 0.67 16.57 16.97
C ALA A 373 -0.65 15.92 17.45
N LEU A 374 -1.00 14.72 16.98
CA LEU A 374 -2.21 14.02 17.45
C LEU A 374 -2.02 13.45 18.88
N PRO A 375 -0.94 12.71 19.19
CA PRO A 375 -0.61 12.33 20.57
C PRO A 375 -0.52 13.52 21.54
N ALA A 376 0.03 14.65 21.12
CA ALA A 376 0.10 15.88 21.93
C ALA A 376 -1.28 16.50 22.14
N SER A 377 -2.13 16.50 21.11
CA SER A 377 -3.54 16.91 21.23
C SER A 377 -4.28 16.04 22.24
N ASP A 378 -4.06 14.72 22.20
CA ASP A 378 -4.60 13.78 23.17
C ASP A 378 -4.09 14.08 24.59
N LEU A 379 -2.78 14.30 24.77
CA LEU A 379 -2.17 14.64 26.07
C LEU A 379 -2.82 15.89 26.68
N TYR A 380 -2.88 16.99 25.93
CA TYR A 380 -3.45 18.23 26.45
C TYR A 380 -4.94 18.10 26.73
N PHE A 381 -5.66 17.30 25.95
CA PHE A 381 -7.07 17.06 26.21
C PHE A 381 -7.27 16.28 27.51
N ASP A 382 -6.44 15.26 27.75
CA ASP A 382 -6.48 14.48 28.99
C ASP A 382 -6.16 15.34 30.22
N LEU A 383 -5.28 16.33 30.08
CA LEU A 383 -4.92 17.30 31.12
C LEU A 383 -5.92 18.47 31.25
N ALA A 384 -7.05 18.44 30.52
CA ALA A 384 -8.03 19.52 30.44
C ALA A 384 -7.49 20.87 29.91
N HIS A 385 -6.33 20.87 29.24
CA HIS A 385 -5.81 22.01 28.49
C HIS A 385 -6.45 22.09 27.09
N ILE A 386 -7.75 22.38 27.04
CA ILE A 386 -8.59 22.30 25.83
C ILE A 386 -8.06 23.16 24.68
N ASN A 387 -7.59 24.38 24.97
CA ASN A 387 -7.04 25.27 23.95
C ASN A 387 -5.74 24.72 23.34
N ALA A 388 -4.84 24.18 24.16
CA ALA A 388 -3.61 23.56 23.67
C ALA A 388 -3.92 22.30 22.85
N ALA A 389 -4.88 21.48 23.31
CA ALA A 389 -5.37 20.33 22.55
C ALA A 389 -5.91 20.73 21.18
N GLN A 390 -6.66 21.84 21.11
CA GLN A 390 -7.22 22.39 19.88
C GLN A 390 -6.13 22.91 18.93
N VAL A 391 -5.12 23.62 19.43
CA VAL A 391 -3.97 24.09 18.62
C VAL A 391 -3.26 22.89 17.98
N MET A 392 -2.93 21.86 18.78
CA MET A 392 -2.31 20.64 18.27
C MET A 392 -3.19 19.90 17.24
N ALA A 393 -4.52 19.90 17.44
CA ALA A 393 -5.44 19.31 16.48
C ALA A 393 -5.44 20.07 15.14
N TYR A 394 -5.37 21.41 15.16
CA TYR A 394 -5.25 22.23 13.96
C TYR A 394 -3.90 22.05 13.26
N GLU A 395 -2.80 21.96 14.02
CA GLU A 395 -1.48 21.65 13.45
C GLU A 395 -1.50 20.33 12.68
N TYR A 396 -2.11 19.30 13.25
CA TYR A 396 -2.26 18.03 12.56
C TYR A 396 -3.22 18.13 11.36
N GLN A 397 -4.35 18.84 11.49
CA GLN A 397 -5.31 19.02 10.40
C GLN A 397 -4.68 19.71 9.18
N SER A 398 -3.72 20.62 9.39
CA SER A 398 -2.99 21.27 8.28
C SER A 398 -2.28 20.27 7.36
N LYS A 399 -1.88 19.11 7.89
CA LYS A 399 -1.22 18.02 7.16
C LYS A 399 -2.22 16.98 6.65
N LEU A 400 -3.15 16.56 7.50
CA LEU A 400 -4.17 15.55 7.19
C LEU A 400 -5.57 16.13 7.42
N ARG A 401 -6.02 16.96 6.48
CA ARG A 401 -7.25 17.77 6.57
C ARG A 401 -8.52 16.99 6.91
N TYR A 402 -8.60 15.76 6.41
CA TYR A 402 -9.80 14.94 6.46
C TYR A 402 -9.71 13.78 7.45
N ASN A 403 -8.70 13.75 8.33
CA ASN A 403 -8.54 12.67 9.29
C ASN A 403 -9.72 12.64 10.30
N PRO A 404 -10.50 11.55 10.37
CA PRO A 404 -11.70 11.51 11.21
C PRO A 404 -11.42 11.68 12.71
N ARG A 405 -10.32 11.15 13.23
CA ARG A 405 -9.94 11.27 14.66
C ARG A 405 -9.71 12.73 15.06
N ILE A 406 -9.09 13.51 14.17
CA ILE A 406 -8.82 14.94 14.38
C ILE A 406 -10.09 15.76 14.33
N ILE A 407 -10.94 15.50 13.34
CA ILE A 407 -12.19 16.25 13.19
C ILE A 407 -13.08 15.99 14.42
N LYS A 408 -13.13 14.75 14.93
CA LYS A 408 -13.78 14.43 16.21
C LYS A 408 -13.19 15.23 17.38
N ARG A 409 -11.86 15.31 17.48
CA ARG A 409 -11.18 16.12 18.50
C ARG A 409 -11.57 17.60 18.41
N LEU A 410 -11.58 18.18 17.21
CA LEU A 410 -11.97 19.58 16.99
C LEU A 410 -13.43 19.83 17.35
N VAL A 411 -14.35 18.91 17.04
CA VAL A 411 -15.75 19.00 17.50
C VAL A 411 -15.80 19.08 19.02
N LEU A 412 -15.13 18.16 19.72
CA LEU A 412 -15.14 18.11 21.19
C LEU A 412 -14.57 19.38 21.81
N THR A 413 -13.41 19.86 21.34
CA THR A 413 -12.79 21.07 21.89
C THR A 413 -13.62 22.32 21.62
N HIS A 414 -14.22 22.45 20.43
CA HIS A 414 -15.13 23.56 20.13
C HIS A 414 -16.40 23.55 20.99
N ILE A 415 -16.99 22.37 21.25
CA ILE A 415 -18.15 22.25 22.14
C ILE A 415 -17.80 22.69 23.57
N ILE A 416 -16.68 22.20 24.11
CA ILE A 416 -16.23 22.54 25.48
C ILE A 416 -15.94 24.05 25.59
N ASN A 417 -15.38 24.65 24.55
CA ASN A 417 -15.11 26.09 24.49
C ASN A 417 -16.36 26.95 24.19
N GLY A 418 -17.56 26.37 24.07
CA GLY A 418 -18.81 27.08 23.78
C GLY A 418 -18.94 27.58 22.32
N GLN A 419 -18.06 27.12 21.42
CA GLN A 419 -18.02 27.52 20.01
C GLN A 419 -18.85 26.58 19.12
N TYR A 420 -20.15 26.48 19.41
CA TYR A 420 -21.04 25.50 18.78
C TYR A 420 -21.14 25.63 17.25
N ALA A 421 -21.10 26.85 16.70
CA ALA A 421 -21.14 27.07 15.26
C ALA A 421 -19.91 26.50 14.52
N ALA A 422 -18.75 26.49 15.17
CA ALA A 422 -17.55 25.87 14.61
C ALA A 422 -17.60 24.34 14.74
N ALA A 423 -18.09 23.84 15.89
CA ALA A 423 -18.32 22.40 16.08
C ALA A 423 -19.27 21.83 15.02
N GLU A 424 -20.36 22.53 14.71
CA GLU A 424 -21.33 22.11 13.69
C GLU A 424 -20.69 21.97 12.30
N LYS A 425 -19.78 22.87 11.91
CA LYS A 425 -19.05 22.76 10.64
C LYS A 425 -18.25 21.45 10.55
N PHE A 426 -17.58 21.07 11.64
CA PHE A 426 -16.79 19.83 11.69
C PHE A 426 -17.68 18.58 11.77
N LEU A 427 -18.81 18.65 12.49
CA LEU A 427 -19.81 17.58 12.53
C LEU A 427 -20.35 17.28 11.13
N ARG A 428 -20.71 18.32 10.35
CA ARG A 428 -21.15 18.16 8.96
C ARG A 428 -20.10 17.51 8.05
N ILE A 429 -18.81 17.58 8.39
CA ILE A 429 -17.75 16.87 7.66
C ILE A 429 -17.70 15.39 8.06
N LEU A 430 -17.97 15.06 9.32
CA LEU A 430 -18.02 13.67 9.81
C LEU A 430 -19.26 12.91 9.36
N GLU A 431 -20.36 13.61 9.09
CA GLU A 431 -21.63 13.01 8.61
C GLU A 431 -21.62 12.67 7.12
N LYS A 432 -20.69 13.24 6.35
CA LYS A 432 -20.46 12.90 4.94
C LYS A 432 -19.68 11.61 4.83
#